data_AF-A0A382AHP4-F1
#
_entry.id   AF-A0A382AHP4-F1
#
_cell.length_a   1.000
_cell.length_b   1.000
_cell.length_c   1.000
_cell.angle_alpha   90.00
_cell.angle_beta   90.00
_cell.angle_gamma   90.00
#
_symmetry.space_group_name_H-M   'P 1'
#
loop_
_entity.id
_entity.type
_entity.pdbx_description
1 polymer ?
#
loop_
_entity_poly.entity_id
_entity_poly.type
_entity_poly.pdbx_seq_one_letter_code
_entity_poly.pdbx_strand_id
1 'polypeptide(L)'
;LDSTCLKAGHGKLLAKEGADGLLGLSIIHPDWPKGLGIVIKIAHGWNSQATWYVARAVLGVLGIHLRNPYPLHRQKAFIVPGIVPPQYLEELESVVTWDEWDPDRDRFTLDWKDYTAAMTRSDPFANESAEDS
;
A
#
# COMPACT_ATOMS: atom_id res chain seq x y z
N LEU A 1 3.07 1.70 3.22
CA LEU A 1 2.80 2.37 1.92
C LEU A 1 3.70 1.83 0.81
N ASP A 2 4.99 1.61 1.10
CA ASP A 2 6.02 1.10 0.18
C ASP A 2 5.53 0.00 -0.78
N SER A 3 5.04 -1.12 -0.26
CA SER A 3 4.55 -2.24 -1.08
C SER A 3 3.32 -1.90 -1.93
N THR A 4 2.44 -1.02 -1.46
CA THR A 4 1.27 -0.57 -2.23
C THR A 4 1.70 0.25 -3.43
N CYS A 5 2.67 1.16 -3.25
CA CYS A 5 3.26 1.94 -4.34
C CYS A 5 3.94 1.04 -5.38
N LEU A 6 4.75 0.07 -4.94
CA LEU A 6 5.38 -0.89 -5.84
C LEU A 6 4.36 -1.64 -6.70
N LYS A 7 3.26 -2.11 -6.09
CA LYS A 7 2.16 -2.80 -6.80
C LYS A 7 1.45 -1.86 -7.79
N ALA A 8 1.10 -0.66 -7.36
CA ALA A 8 0.36 0.30 -8.18
C ALA A 8 1.17 0.81 -9.38
N GLY A 9 2.49 0.92 -9.25
CA GLY A 9 3.35 1.35 -10.36
C GLY A 9 3.78 0.24 -11.30
N HIS A 10 3.34 -1.01 -11.13
CA HIS A 10 3.68 -2.13 -12.02
C HIS A 10 5.19 -2.25 -12.32
N GLY A 11 6.03 -2.07 -11.29
CA GLY A 11 7.50 -2.11 -11.40
C GLY A 11 8.16 -0.81 -11.91
N LYS A 12 7.39 0.24 -12.21
CA LYS A 12 7.89 1.57 -12.64
C LYS A 12 7.95 2.62 -11.52
N LEU A 13 7.46 2.28 -10.33
CA LEU A 13 7.47 3.12 -9.13
C LEU A 13 8.22 2.40 -8.03
N LEU A 14 9.26 3.04 -7.48
CA LEU A 14 9.87 2.65 -6.22
C LEU A 14 9.45 3.63 -5.13
N ALA A 15 9.19 3.11 -3.93
CA ALA A 15 8.81 3.92 -2.78
C ALA A 15 9.54 3.44 -1.53
N LYS A 16 9.99 4.40 -0.72
CA LYS A 16 10.61 4.12 0.57
C LYS A 16 10.23 5.17 1.60
N GLU A 17 9.52 4.75 2.64
CA GLU A 17 9.36 5.55 3.85
C GLU A 17 10.71 5.71 4.56
N GLY A 18 11.07 6.94 4.89
CA GLY A 18 12.23 7.32 5.70
C GLY A 18 11.82 7.77 7.10
N ALA A 19 12.77 8.30 7.86
CA ALA A 19 12.51 8.79 9.21
C ALA A 19 11.61 10.04 9.20
N ASP A 20 10.87 10.21 10.30
CA ASP A 20 10.15 11.45 10.61
C ASP A 20 9.07 11.83 9.55
N GLY A 21 8.35 10.84 9.01
CA GLY A 21 7.27 11.10 8.04
C GLY A 21 7.76 11.57 6.66
N LEU A 22 8.98 11.18 6.28
CA LEU A 22 9.50 11.35 4.93
C LEU A 22 9.14 10.12 4.06
N LEU A 23 8.73 10.35 2.83
CA LEU A 23 8.53 9.31 1.82
C LEU A 23 9.27 9.72 0.55
N GLY A 24 10.21 8.87 0.12
CA GLY A 24 10.88 9.00 -1.18
C GLY A 24 10.18 8.14 -2.23
N LEU A 25 9.97 8.71 -3.41
CA LEU A 25 9.42 8.03 -4.59
C LEU A 25 10.37 8.23 -5.78
N SER A 26 10.51 7.19 -6.60
CA SER A 26 11.23 7.25 -7.88
C SER A 26 10.37 6.60 -8.96
N ILE A 27 10.12 7.33 -10.04
CA ILE A 27 9.11 6.99 -11.05
C ILE A 27 9.73 7.04 -12.44
N ILE A 28 9.49 6.00 -13.25
CA ILE A 28 9.69 6.02 -14.69
C ILE A 28 8.42 6.58 -15.32
N HIS A 29 8.47 7.82 -15.80
CA HIS A 29 7.30 8.53 -16.36
C HIS A 29 7.62 9.09 -17.76
N PRO A 30 6.70 9.01 -18.74
CA PRO A 30 6.91 9.51 -20.10
C PRO A 30 7.38 10.98 -20.17
N ASP A 31 6.76 11.84 -19.36
CA ASP A 31 7.10 13.28 -19.33
C ASP A 31 8.48 13.58 -18.72
N TRP A 32 9.06 12.63 -17.98
CA TRP A 32 10.39 12.76 -17.36
C TRP A 32 11.30 11.60 -17.81
N PRO A 33 11.92 11.68 -19.00
CA PRO A 33 12.68 10.58 -19.60
C PRO A 33 13.95 10.18 -18.83
N LYS A 34 14.44 11.03 -17.91
CA LYS A 34 15.54 10.71 -16.99
C LYS A 34 15.08 10.11 -15.65
N GLY A 35 13.77 9.89 -15.50
CA GLY A 35 13.13 9.54 -14.24
C GLY A 35 12.67 10.78 -13.46
N LEU A 36 11.63 10.58 -12.66
CA LEU A 36 11.06 11.57 -11.75
C LEU A 36 11.31 11.13 -10.31
N GLY A 37 11.94 11.99 -9.51
CA GLY A 37 12.09 11.80 -8.07
C GLY A 37 11.13 12.71 -7.32
N ILE A 38 10.41 12.17 -6.33
CA ILE A 38 9.49 12.94 -5.47
C ILE A 38 9.82 12.64 -4.02
N VAL A 39 9.85 13.68 -3.19
CA VAL A 39 9.96 13.55 -1.74
C VAL A 39 8.75 14.19 -1.09
N ILE A 40 8.02 13.42 -0.30
CA ILE A 40 6.90 13.89 0.51
C ILE A 40 7.38 13.96 1.95
N LYS A 41 7.17 15.10 2.61
CA LYS A 41 7.52 15.29 4.02
C LYS A 41 6.29 15.76 4.78
N ILE A 42 5.93 15.01 5.82
CA ILE A 42 4.88 15.43 6.75
C ILE A 42 5.53 16.27 7.86
N ALA A 43 5.10 17.52 7.99
CA ALA A 43 5.65 18.46 8.97
C ALA A 43 5.34 18.07 10.43
N HIS A 44 4.25 17.32 10.66
CA HIS A 44 3.84 16.85 11.98
C HIS A 44 4.59 15.58 12.43
N GLY A 45 5.66 15.21 11.75
CA GLY A 45 6.38 13.97 11.97
C GLY A 45 5.65 12.75 11.41
N TRP A 46 5.86 11.58 12.02
CA TRP A 46 5.37 10.32 11.46
C TRP A 46 3.84 10.18 11.57
N ASN A 47 3.16 10.35 10.43
CA ASN A 47 1.73 10.07 10.27
C ASN A 47 1.51 9.29 8.96
N SER A 48 1.40 7.96 9.06
CA SER A 48 1.30 7.05 7.92
C SER A 48 0.02 7.24 7.11
N GLN A 49 -1.09 7.58 7.76
CA GLN A 49 -2.37 7.86 7.09
C GLN A 49 -2.28 9.14 6.25
N ALA A 50 -1.80 10.24 6.84
CA ALA A 50 -1.62 11.49 6.10
C ALA A 50 -0.64 11.31 4.93
N THR A 51 0.46 10.59 5.16
CA THR A 51 1.44 10.26 4.12
C THR A 51 0.78 9.51 2.96
N TRP A 52 -0.11 8.55 3.24
CA TRP A 52 -0.83 7.80 2.22
C TRP A 52 -1.77 8.68 1.39
N TYR A 53 -2.55 9.55 2.04
CA TYR A 53 -3.47 10.46 1.34
C TYR A 53 -2.73 11.41 0.41
N VAL A 54 -1.64 12.01 0.89
CA VAL A 54 -0.82 12.91 0.07
C VAL A 54 -0.18 12.13 -1.09
N ALA A 55 0.41 10.98 -0.82
CA ALA A 55 0.99 10.13 -1.86
C ALA A 55 -0.04 9.73 -2.92
N ARG A 56 -1.27 9.40 -2.51
CA ARG A 56 -2.34 9.00 -3.42
C ARG A 56 -2.74 10.09 -4.39
N ALA A 57 -2.85 11.34 -3.95
CA ALA A 57 -3.18 12.42 -4.85
C ALA A 57 -2.00 12.84 -5.73
N VAL A 58 -0.78 12.87 -5.19
CA VAL A 58 0.43 13.13 -6.00
C VAL A 58 0.61 12.07 -7.10
N LEU A 59 0.40 10.79 -6.78
CA LEU A 59 0.47 9.72 -7.77
C LEU A 59 -0.75 9.70 -8.70
N GLY A 60 -1.93 10.06 -8.19
CA GLY A 60 -3.17 10.12 -8.95
C GLY A 60 -3.10 11.09 -10.12
N VAL A 61 -2.56 12.29 -9.91
CA VAL A 61 -2.36 13.28 -11.01
C VAL A 61 -1.30 12.84 -12.03
N LEU A 62 -0.49 11.83 -11.70
CA LEU A 62 0.48 11.20 -12.60
C LEU A 62 -0.08 9.90 -13.24
N GLY A 63 -1.38 9.63 -13.09
CA GLY A 63 -2.04 8.44 -13.63
C GLY A 63 -1.70 7.14 -12.89
N ILE A 64 -1.11 7.22 -11.69
CA ILE A 64 -0.79 6.06 -10.84
C ILE A 64 -1.79 6.00 -9.68
N HIS A 65 -2.74 5.08 -9.75
CA HIS A 65 -3.83 5.02 -8.78
C HIS A 65 -3.45 4.14 -7.57
N LEU A 66 -3.26 4.78 -6.42
CA LEU A 66 -3.15 4.08 -5.14
C LEU A 66 -4.53 3.69 -4.60
N ARG A 67 -4.60 2.49 -4.02
CA ARG A 67 -5.77 2.01 -3.28
C ARG A 67 -6.03 2.88 -2.05
N ASN A 68 -7.27 2.84 -1.57
CA ASN A 68 -7.68 3.63 -0.43
C ASN A 68 -6.99 3.14 0.87
N PRO A 69 -6.54 4.06 1.74
CA PRO A 69 -6.03 3.70 3.07
C PRO A 69 -7.16 3.29 4.02
N TYR A 70 -6.79 2.82 5.21
CA TYR A 70 -7.73 2.56 6.29
C TYR A 70 -8.64 3.78 6.57
N PRO A 71 -9.94 3.56 6.89
CA PRO A 71 -10.90 4.64 7.07
C PRO A 71 -10.45 5.60 8.18
N LEU A 72 -10.46 6.90 7.87
CA LEU A 72 -10.17 7.95 8.84
C LEU A 72 -11.36 8.12 9.79
N HIS A 73 -11.13 7.86 11.08
CA HIS A 73 -12.21 7.98 12.05
C HIS A 73 -12.63 9.43 12.30
N ARG A 74 -11.75 10.43 12.07
CA ARG A 74 -12.01 11.85 12.42
C ARG A 74 -11.35 12.95 11.56
N GLN A 75 -10.34 12.70 10.73
CA GLN A 75 -9.63 13.78 10.00
C GLN A 75 -9.44 13.47 8.51
N LYS A 76 -10.18 14.13 7.62
CA LYS A 76 -9.89 14.08 6.17
C LYS A 76 -8.63 14.88 5.87
N ALA A 77 -7.58 14.23 5.38
CA ALA A 77 -6.47 14.94 4.75
C ALA A 77 -6.98 15.56 3.44
N PHE A 78 -6.80 16.87 3.27
CA PHE A 78 -7.14 17.58 2.03
C PHE A 78 -5.89 18.26 1.49
N ILE A 79 -5.78 18.33 0.16
CA ILE A 79 -4.68 19.02 -0.51
C ILE A 79 -5.16 20.41 -0.86
N VAL A 80 -4.34 21.40 -0.54
CA VAL A 80 -4.63 22.80 -0.86
C VAL A 80 -4.20 23.06 -2.31
N PRO A 81 -5.12 23.49 -3.20
CA PRO A 81 -4.84 23.66 -4.63
C PRO A 81 -3.66 24.59 -4.96
N GLY A 82 -3.39 25.60 -4.12
CA GLY A 82 -2.34 26.60 -4.37
C GLY A 82 -0.89 26.07 -4.39
N ILE A 83 -0.67 24.80 -4.05
CA ILE A 83 0.65 24.14 -4.07
C ILE A 83 0.82 23.26 -5.32
N VAL A 84 -0.28 22.91 -5.98
CA VAL A 84 -0.28 22.00 -7.13
C VAL A 84 -0.08 22.82 -8.41
N PRO A 85 0.86 22.42 -9.30
CA PRO A 85 1.03 23.10 -10.57
C PRO A 85 -0.30 23.18 -11.35
N PRO A 86 -0.65 24.32 -11.97
CA PRO A 86 -1.97 24.53 -12.57
C PRO A 86 -2.41 23.44 -13.55
N GLN A 87 -1.47 22.83 -14.27
CA GLN A 87 -1.74 21.76 -15.23
C GLN A 87 -2.28 20.46 -14.61
N TYR A 88 -2.14 20.27 -13.30
CA TYR A 88 -2.60 19.06 -12.59
C TYR A 88 -3.88 19.29 -11.76
N LEU A 89 -4.45 20.50 -11.79
CA LEU A 89 -5.62 20.83 -10.97
C LEU A 89 -6.86 20.03 -11.40
N GLU A 90 -7.10 19.91 -12.70
CA GLU A 90 -8.24 19.15 -13.24
C GLU A 90 -8.16 17.67 -12.83
N GLU A 91 -6.97 17.07 -12.94
CA GLU A 91 -6.80 15.68 -12.50
C GLU A 91 -6.79 15.53 -10.98
N LEU A 92 -6.38 16.54 -10.23
CA LEU A 92 -6.49 16.49 -8.77
C LEU A 92 -7.96 16.43 -8.33
N GLU A 93 -8.85 17.15 -9.02
CA GLU A 93 -10.29 17.11 -8.77
C GLU A 93 -10.91 15.77 -9.15
N SER A 94 -10.36 15.09 -10.17
CA SER A 94 -10.81 13.76 -10.61
C SER A 94 -10.43 12.64 -9.63
N VAL A 95 -9.35 12.83 -8.85
CA VAL A 95 -8.91 11.87 -7.83
C VAL A 95 -9.92 11.83 -6.68
N VAL A 96 -10.81 10.83 -6.73
CA VAL A 96 -11.85 10.59 -5.72
C VAL A 96 -11.22 10.50 -4.34
N THR A 97 -11.55 11.40 -3.41
CA THR A 97 -10.92 11.42 -2.07
C THR A 97 -11.20 10.17 -1.22
N TRP A 98 -12.16 9.35 -1.62
CA TRP A 98 -12.54 8.13 -0.93
C TRP A 98 -13.13 7.08 -1.89
N ASP A 99 -12.67 5.84 -1.77
CA ASP A 99 -13.14 4.63 -2.43
C ASP A 99 -13.52 3.59 -1.35
N GLU A 100 -14.60 2.84 -1.55
CA GLU A 100 -15.18 1.90 -0.56
C GLU A 100 -14.35 0.60 -0.40
N TRP A 101 -13.19 0.54 -1.05
CA TRP A 101 -12.34 -0.63 -1.08
C TRP A 101 -11.74 -1.00 0.29
N ASP A 102 -11.98 -2.25 0.72
CA ASP A 102 -11.53 -2.83 1.99
C ASP A 102 -10.12 -3.47 1.87
N PRO A 103 -9.10 -2.95 2.59
CA PRO A 103 -7.74 -3.47 2.58
C PRO A 103 -7.59 -4.91 3.10
N ASP A 104 -8.55 -5.46 3.84
CA ASP A 104 -8.49 -6.83 4.35
C ASP A 104 -8.87 -7.90 3.32
N ARG A 105 -9.37 -7.53 2.13
CA ARG A 105 -9.73 -8.48 1.05
C ARG A 105 -8.53 -9.12 0.33
N ASP A 106 -7.31 -8.63 0.56
CA ASP A 106 -6.08 -9.11 -0.11
C ASP A 106 -5.17 -9.91 0.85
N ARG A 107 -5.76 -10.56 1.86
CA ARG A 107 -5.06 -11.54 2.71
C ARG A 107 -5.06 -12.90 2.00
N PHE A 108 -3.87 -13.45 1.78
CA PHE A 108 -3.74 -14.89 1.54
C PHE A 108 -3.95 -15.63 2.85
N THR A 109 -5.20 -15.92 3.19
CA THR A 109 -5.51 -16.87 4.27
C THR A 109 -5.28 -18.27 3.73
N LEU A 110 -4.07 -18.78 3.91
CA LEU A 110 -3.84 -20.23 3.82
C LEU A 110 -4.38 -20.86 5.10
N ASP A 111 -5.36 -21.75 4.98
CA ASP A 111 -5.71 -22.62 6.10
C ASP A 111 -4.55 -23.59 6.29
N TRP A 112 -3.94 -23.58 7.49
CA TRP A 112 -2.86 -24.50 7.82
C TRP A 112 -3.32 -25.97 7.75
N LYS A 113 -4.63 -26.22 7.85
CA LYS A 113 -5.23 -27.55 7.65
C LYS A 113 -5.05 -28.07 6.23
N ASP A 114 -5.08 -27.20 5.22
CA ASP A 114 -4.94 -27.58 3.81
C ASP A 114 -3.53 -28.13 3.50
N TYR A 115 -2.52 -27.73 4.29
CA TYR A 115 -1.14 -28.23 4.17
C TYR A 115 -0.83 -29.41 5.09
N THR A 116 -1.49 -29.49 6.25
CA THR A 116 -1.23 -30.55 7.23
C THR A 116 -2.04 -31.82 6.97
N ALA A 117 -3.13 -31.76 6.20
CA ALA A 117 -3.93 -32.94 5.86
C ALA A 117 -3.13 -34.03 5.12
N ALA A 118 -2.12 -33.65 4.31
CA ALA A 118 -1.25 -34.60 3.63
C ALA A 118 -0.08 -35.13 4.50
N MET A 119 0.26 -34.41 5.58
CA MET A 119 1.42 -34.71 6.45
C MET A 119 1.04 -35.34 7.79
N THR A 120 -0.23 -35.21 8.22
CA THR A 120 -0.70 -35.73 9.50
C THR A 120 -1.27 -37.12 9.26
N ARG A 121 -0.56 -38.17 9.68
CA ARG A 121 -1.14 -39.51 9.77
C ARG A 121 -2.38 -39.42 10.66
N SER A 122 -3.45 -40.13 10.28
CA SER A 122 -4.73 -40.15 11.01
C SER A 122 -4.58 -40.62 12.46
N ASP A 123 -3.51 -41.35 12.78
CA ASP A 123 -3.14 -41.71 14.13
C ASP A 123 -1.60 -41.75 14.26
N PRO A 124 -0.96 -40.76 14.90
CA PRO A 124 0.49 -40.71 15.06
C PRO A 124 1.05 -41.76 16.04
N PHE A 125 0.22 -42.49 16.79
CA PHE A 125 0.65 -43.45 17.82
C PHE A 125 0.17 -44.89 17.58
N ALA A 126 -0.37 -45.20 16.39
CA ALA A 126 -0.86 -46.54 16.06
C ALA A 126 0.17 -47.68 16.22
N ASN A 127 1.47 -47.36 16.28
CA ASN A 127 2.54 -48.34 16.48
C ASN A 127 2.94 -48.54 17.96
N GLU A 128 2.36 -47.83 18.92
CA GLU A 128 2.78 -47.87 20.33
C GLU A 128 1.96 -48.84 21.20
N SER A 129 1.12 -49.70 20.60
CA SER A 129 0.23 -50.62 21.34
C SER A 129 0.55 -52.12 21.12
N ALA A 130 1.80 -52.44 20.79
CA ALA A 130 2.27 -53.83 20.68
C ALA A 130 3.58 -54.05 21.40
N GLU A 131 3.57 -53.98 22.74
CA GLU A 131 4.48 -54.73 23.63
C GLU A 131 4.12 -54.40 25.08
N ASP A 132 3.30 -55.24 25.70
CA ASP A 132 3.40 -55.60 27.13
C ASP A 132 2.49 -56.82 27.36
N SER A 133 3.12 -58.01 27.42
CA SER A 133 2.55 -59.30 27.86
C SER A 133 3.45 -59.87 28.93
#